data_AF-A0A3D1EYQ4-F1
#
_entry.id   AF-A0A3D1EYQ4-F1
#
_cell.length_a   1.000
_cell.length_b   1.000
_cell.length_c   1.000
_cell.angle_alpha   90.00
_cell.angle_beta   90.00
_cell.angle_gamma   90.00
#
_symmetry.space_group_name_H-M   'P 1'
#
loop_
_entity.id
_entity.type
_entity.pdbx_description
1 polymer ?
#
loop_
_entity_poly.entity_id
_entity_poly.type
_entity_poly.pdbx_seq_one_letter_code
_entity_poly.pdbx_strand_id
1 'polypeptide(L)'
;MSNTSSDITGPRLYMDNAATSFPKPKAVHEAMMHFATKLGASPGRGAYAEAREAGRLMNQCRERICKLIGADTSKPQQMVFTLNTTDGLNIAIRGIIGHAIANN
;
A
#
# COMPACT_ATOMS: atom_id res chain seq x y z
N MET A 1 39.75 -26.33 -3.78
CA MET A 1 39.20 -26.25 -5.15
C MET A 1 38.54 -24.89 -5.28
N SER A 2 39.28 -23.96 -5.86
CA SER A 2 38.82 -22.64 -6.27
C SER A 2 37.77 -22.77 -7.37
N ASN A 3 36.62 -22.11 -7.24
CA ASN A 3 35.93 -21.62 -8.42
C ASN A 3 35.43 -20.19 -8.16
N THR A 4 36.21 -19.28 -8.72
CA THR A 4 35.98 -17.86 -8.91
C THR A 4 34.60 -17.59 -9.51
N SER A 5 33.75 -16.84 -8.80
CA SER A 5 32.88 -15.85 -9.44
C SER A 5 33.51 -14.49 -9.18
N SER A 6 34.59 -14.24 -9.91
CA SER A 6 35.21 -12.94 -10.06
C SER A 6 34.15 -11.90 -10.42
N ASP A 7 34.08 -10.85 -9.62
CA ASP A 7 33.91 -9.48 -10.09
C ASP A 7 32.81 -9.24 -11.13
N ILE A 8 31.56 -9.21 -10.67
CA ILE A 8 30.53 -8.43 -11.36
C ILE A 8 30.86 -6.96 -11.13
N THR A 9 31.82 -6.43 -11.89
CA THR A 9 32.33 -5.04 -11.82
C THR A 9 31.48 -4.05 -12.63
N GLY A 10 30.25 -4.44 -12.98
CA GLY A 10 29.27 -3.60 -13.64
C GLY A 10 28.25 -3.00 -12.66
N PRO A 11 27.58 -1.89 -13.02
CA PRO A 11 26.48 -1.37 -12.22
C PRO A 11 25.40 -2.44 -12.03
N ARG A 12 24.84 -2.53 -10.83
CA ARG A 12 23.77 -3.49 -10.49
C ARG A 12 22.60 -3.36 -11.47
N LEU A 13 22.37 -4.40 -12.28
CA LEU A 13 21.17 -4.52 -13.11
C LEU A 13 20.07 -5.23 -12.33
N TYR A 14 18.97 -4.54 -12.04
CA TYR A 14 17.86 -5.08 -11.26
C TYR A 14 16.78 -5.66 -12.17
N MET A 15 16.69 -7.00 -12.24
CA MET A 15 15.71 -7.71 -13.06
C MET A 15 14.70 -8.54 -12.23
N ASP A 16 14.51 -8.18 -10.96
CA ASP A 16 13.66 -8.91 -10.00
C ASP A 16 12.37 -8.13 -9.62
N ASN A 17 11.87 -7.30 -10.55
CA ASN A 17 10.69 -6.46 -10.32
C ASN A 17 9.39 -7.25 -10.09
N ALA A 18 9.34 -8.52 -10.51
CA ALA A 18 8.21 -9.41 -10.27
C ALA A 18 8.07 -9.80 -8.80
N ALA A 19 9.18 -9.93 -8.06
CA ALA A 19 9.15 -10.18 -6.62
C ALA A 19 8.83 -8.89 -5.85
N THR A 20 9.51 -7.78 -6.17
CA THR A 20 9.19 -6.45 -5.63
C THR A 20 9.85 -5.37 -6.50
N SER A 21 9.28 -4.16 -6.58
CA SER A 21 9.95 -3.08 -7.32
C SER A 21 11.13 -2.48 -6.54
N PHE A 22 12.26 -2.25 -7.21
CA PHE A 22 13.43 -1.57 -6.66
C PHE A 22 14.21 -0.79 -7.74
N PRO A 23 14.76 0.40 -7.42
CA PRO A 23 14.48 1.19 -6.21
C PRO A 23 13.08 1.82 -6.28
N LYS A 24 12.50 2.16 -5.13
CA LYS A 24 11.29 2.99 -5.12
C LYS A 24 11.65 4.41 -5.57
N PRO A 25 10.78 5.11 -6.33
CA PRO A 25 11.01 6.50 -6.69
C PRO A 25 11.20 7.38 -5.46
N LYS A 26 12.01 8.45 -5.58
CA LYS A 26 12.32 9.38 -4.48
C LYS A 26 11.07 9.91 -3.76
N ALA A 27 10.01 10.20 -4.52
CA ALA A 27 8.74 10.67 -4.00
C ALA A 27 8.10 9.74 -2.95
N VAL A 28 8.31 8.42 -3.06
CA VAL A 28 7.82 7.45 -2.08
C VAL A 28 8.55 7.63 -0.74
N HIS A 29 9.88 7.74 -0.78
CA HIS A 29 10.68 7.97 0.43
C HIS A 29 10.33 9.31 1.08
N GLU A 30 10.20 10.38 0.29
CA GLU A 30 9.83 11.71 0.79
C GLU A 30 8.45 11.71 1.47
N ALA A 31 7.45 11.06 0.87
CA ALA A 31 6.12 10.94 1.46
C ALA A 31 6.13 10.18 2.80
N MET A 32 6.86 9.07 2.86
CA MET A 32 6.98 8.27 4.09
C MET A 32 7.71 9.04 5.20
N MET A 33 8.81 9.72 4.86
CA MET A 33 9.55 10.55 5.81
C MET A 33 8.74 11.74 6.30
N HIS A 34 7.98 12.39 5.41
CA HIS A 34 7.09 13.47 5.79
C HIS A 34 6.03 12.98 6.78
N PHE A 35 5.37 11.86 6.51
CA PHE A 35 4.41 11.28 7.44
C PHE A 35 5.05 11.00 8.80
N ALA A 36 6.19 10.31 8.84
CA ALA A 36 6.85 9.90 10.08
C ALA A 36 7.37 11.07 10.92
N THR A 37 7.82 12.17 10.29
CA THR A 37 8.47 13.30 10.99
C THR A 37 7.56 14.50 11.21
N LYS A 38 6.44 14.61 10.49
CA LYS A 38 5.54 15.78 10.53
C LYS A 38 4.10 15.47 10.90
N LEU A 39 3.58 14.28 10.56
CA LEU A 39 2.19 13.91 10.86
C LEU A 39 2.10 12.94 12.03
N GLY A 40 2.67 11.74 11.92
CA GLY A 40 2.84 10.77 13.01
C GLY A 40 1.56 10.38 13.75
N ALA A 41 0.38 10.64 13.18
CA ALA A 41 -0.90 10.59 13.87
C ALA A 41 -1.79 9.47 13.33
N SER A 42 -2.53 8.84 14.24
CA SER A 42 -3.53 7.83 13.88
C SER A 42 -4.77 8.49 13.26
N PRO A 43 -5.11 8.22 11.98
CA PRO A 43 -6.28 8.80 11.36
C PRO A 43 -7.58 8.34 12.04
N GLY A 44 -8.55 9.25 12.19
CA GLY A 44 -9.92 8.93 12.63
C GLY A 44 -10.13 8.74 14.14
N ARG A 45 -9.08 8.81 14.98
CA ARG A 45 -9.21 8.68 16.45
C ARG A 45 -8.85 9.94 17.25
N GLY A 46 -8.51 11.03 16.58
CA GLY A 46 -8.10 12.27 17.22
C GLY A 46 -8.75 13.48 16.56
N ALA A 47 -9.10 14.47 17.39
CA ALA A 47 -9.64 15.74 16.92
C ALA A 47 -8.53 16.78 16.67
N TYR A 48 -7.26 16.51 16.99
CA TYR A 48 -6.14 17.42 16.76
C TYR A 48 -5.75 17.51 15.28
N ALA A 49 -4.97 18.53 14.92
CA ALA A 49 -4.74 18.92 13.53
C ALA A 49 -4.14 17.78 12.69
N GLU A 50 -3.10 17.13 13.21
CA GLU A 50 -2.35 16.07 12.53
C GLU A 50 -3.21 14.81 12.34
N ALA A 51 -4.08 14.46 13.29
CA ALA A 51 -5.01 13.34 13.14
C ALA A 51 -6.07 13.60 12.06
N ARG A 52 -6.59 14.84 11.97
CA ARG A 52 -7.52 15.23 10.90
C ARG A 52 -6.84 15.19 9.54
N GLU A 53 -5.61 15.70 9.47
CA GLU A 53 -4.84 15.72 8.23
C GLU A 53 -4.45 14.32 7.77
N ALA A 54 -4.05 13.43 8.68
CA ALA A 54 -3.84 12.01 8.37
C ALA A 54 -5.11 11.34 7.81
N GLY A 55 -6.29 11.67 8.37
CA GLY A 55 -7.58 11.22 7.86
C GLY A 55 -7.86 11.73 6.44
N ARG A 56 -7.58 13.02 6.18
CA ARG A 56 -7.72 13.62 4.85
C ARG A 56 -6.80 12.96 3.82
N LEU A 57 -5.54 12.71 4.19
CA LEU A 57 -4.57 12.02 3.35
C LEU A 57 -5.03 10.60 2.99
N MET A 58 -5.60 9.87 3.96
CA MET A 58 -6.13 8.53 3.74
C MET A 58 -7.31 8.54 2.75
N ASN A 59 -8.25 9.47 2.88
CA ASN A 59 -9.38 9.61 1.94
C ASN A 59 -8.89 9.99 0.52
N GLN A 60 -7.96 10.94 0.43
CA GLN A 60 -7.36 11.33 -0.85
C GLN A 60 -6.63 10.15 -1.52
N CYS A 61 -5.99 9.29 -0.72
CA CYS A 61 -5.37 8.06 -1.23
C CYS A 61 -6.43 7.12 -1.84
N ARG A 62 -7.56 6.89 -1.15
CA ARG A 62 -8.67 6.08 -1.69
C ARG A 62 -9.18 6.62 -3.03
N GLU A 63 -9.44 7.92 -3.12
CA GLU A 63 -9.90 8.57 -4.36
C GLU A 63 -8.91 8.38 -5.51
N ARG A 64 -7.60 8.57 -5.24
CA ARG A 64 -6.55 8.39 -6.24
C ARG A 64 -6.45 6.93 -6.71
N ILE A 65 -6.59 5.97 -5.80
CA ILE A 65 -6.61 4.54 -6.15
C ILE A 65 -7.84 4.23 -7.00
N CYS A 66 -9.05 4.69 -6.62
CA CYS A 66 -10.24 4.52 -7.45
C CYS A 66 -10.00 5.01 -8.87
N LYS A 67 -9.45 6.23 -9.02
CA LYS A 67 -9.12 6.80 -10.32
C LYS A 67 -8.09 5.96 -11.09
N LEU A 68 -7.06 5.46 -10.41
CA LEU A 68 -5.99 4.66 -11.02
C LEU A 68 -6.51 3.34 -11.62
N ILE A 69 -7.46 2.69 -10.94
CA ILE A 69 -8.00 1.38 -11.36
C ILE A 69 -9.36 1.48 -12.08
N GLY A 70 -9.88 2.69 -12.33
CA GLY A 70 -11.15 2.90 -13.01
C GLY A 70 -12.40 2.61 -12.18
N ALA A 71 -12.33 2.67 -10.85
CA ALA A 71 -13.48 2.52 -9.96
C ALA A 71 -14.21 3.85 -9.70
N ASP A 72 -15.45 3.76 -9.18
CA ASP A 72 -16.29 4.92 -8.87
C ASP A 72 -15.66 5.82 -7.80
N THR A 73 -15.22 7.01 -8.22
CA THR A 73 -14.58 8.01 -7.36
C THR A 73 -15.56 8.72 -6.43
N SER A 74 -16.88 8.62 -6.64
CA SER A 74 -17.88 9.16 -5.73
C SER A 74 -18.03 8.32 -4.44
N LYS A 75 -17.54 7.09 -4.47
CA LYS A 75 -17.59 6.14 -3.34
C LYS A 75 -16.19 5.63 -2.96
N PRO A 76 -15.26 6.52 -2.56
CA PRO A 76 -13.89 6.10 -2.24
C PRO A 76 -13.81 5.11 -1.08
N GLN A 77 -14.80 5.11 -0.17
CA GLN A 77 -14.85 4.19 0.97
C GLN A 77 -15.06 2.72 0.59
N GLN A 78 -15.37 2.40 -0.67
CA GLN A 78 -15.41 1.03 -1.17
C GLN A 78 -14.00 0.41 -1.27
N MET A 79 -12.95 1.24 -1.32
CA MET A 79 -11.57 0.76 -1.29
C MET A 79 -11.20 0.36 0.13
N VAL A 80 -10.68 -0.84 0.33
CA VAL A 80 -10.21 -1.34 1.62
C VAL A 80 -8.68 -1.46 1.57
N PHE A 81 -8.00 -0.89 2.56
CA PHE A 81 -6.54 -1.07 2.68
C PHE A 81 -6.27 -2.38 3.41
N THR A 82 -5.46 -3.24 2.80
CA THR A 82 -5.05 -4.54 3.33
C THR A 82 -3.53 -4.59 3.43
N LEU A 83 -2.99 -5.58 4.14
CA LEU A 83 -1.54 -5.71 4.27
C LEU A 83 -0.86 -5.99 2.92
N ASN A 84 -1.50 -6.84 2.10
CA ASN A 84 -1.05 -7.23 0.77
C ASN A 84 -2.20 -7.91 -0.01
N THR A 85 -1.91 -8.41 -1.22
CA THR A 85 -2.88 -9.13 -2.06
C THR A 85 -3.41 -10.40 -1.41
N THR A 86 -2.55 -11.21 -0.77
CA THR A 86 -2.95 -12.45 -0.11
C THR A 86 -3.92 -12.21 1.05
N ASP A 87 -3.63 -11.19 1.87
CA ASP A 87 -4.50 -10.75 2.96
C ASP A 87 -5.85 -10.27 2.42
N GLY A 88 -5.85 -9.40 1.41
CA GLY A 88 -7.09 -8.91 0.80
C GLY A 88 -7.95 -10.01 0.16
N LEU A 89 -7.32 -11.01 -0.48
CA LEU A 89 -8.02 -12.15 -1.03
C LEU A 89 -8.67 -13.00 0.08
N ASN A 90 -7.97 -13.22 1.19
CA ASN A 90 -8.53 -13.93 2.34
C ASN A 90 -9.73 -13.22 2.93
N ILE A 91 -9.67 -11.89 3.06
CA ILE A 91 -10.80 -11.07 3.52
C ILE A 91 -12.00 -11.25 2.59
N ALA A 92 -11.80 -11.18 1.27
CA ALA A 92 -12.88 -11.34 0.29
C ALA A 92 -13.52 -12.73 0.35
N ILE A 93 -12.71 -13.80 0.34
CA ILE A 93 -13.21 -15.19 0.36
C ILE A 93 -13.98 -15.46 1.65
N ARG A 94 -13.38 -15.17 2.81
CA ARG A 94 -14.01 -15.44 4.11
C ARG A 94 -15.23 -14.55 4.33
N GLY A 95 -15.18 -13.30 3.88
CA GLY A 95 -16.29 -12.37 3.98
C GLY A 95 -17.50 -12.77 3.12
N ILE A 96 -17.26 -13.22 1.88
CA ILE A 96 -18.35 -13.57 0.95
C ILE A 96 -18.85 -14.99 1.20
N ILE A 97 -17.97 -16.00 1.17
CA ILE A 97 -18.37 -17.40 1.29
C ILE A 97 -18.81 -17.72 2.72
N GLY A 98 -18.08 -17.22 3.73
CA GLY A 98 -18.46 -17.42 5.12
C GLY A 98 -19.85 -16.86 5.42
N HIS A 99 -20.16 -15.67 4.87
CA HIS A 99 -21.49 -15.09 4.97
C HIS A 99 -22.54 -15.90 4.22
N ALA A 100 -22.26 -16.36 2.99
CA ALA A 100 -23.20 -17.16 2.21
C ALA A 100 -23.53 -18.50 2.88
N ILE A 101 -22.57 -19.16 3.53
CA ILE A 101 -22.80 -20.43 4.24
C ILE A 101 -23.57 -20.19 5.54
N ALA A 102 -23.26 -19.14 6.30
CA ALA A 102 -23.90 -18.89 7.60
C ALA A 102 -25.38 -18.44 7.51
N ASN A 103 -25.81 -17.98 6.32
CA ASN A 103 -27.16 -17.46 6.08
C ASN A 103 -28.01 -18.36 5.15
N ASN A 104 -27.58 -19.60 4.90
CA ASN A 104 -28.37 -20.67 4.27
C ASN A 104 -28.72 -21.74 5.33
#